data_AF-A0A3D0JYP5-F1
#
_entry.id   AF-A0A3D0JYP5-F1
#
_cell.length_a   1.000
_cell.length_b   1.000
_cell.length_c   1.000
_cell.angle_alpha   90.00
_cell.angle_beta   90.00
_cell.angle_gamma   90.00
#
_symmetry.space_group_name_H-M   'P 1'
#
loop_
_entity.id
_entity.type
_entity.pdbx_description
1 polymer ?
#
loop_
_entity_poly.entity_id
_entity_poly.type
_entity_poly.pdbx_seq_one_letter_code
_entity_poly.pdbx_strand_id
1 'polypeptide(L)'
;VVFVVFVVLVLILLALGLLNIQPIWTALGVPIAGLLSGLCGWFGMKMATNASARTTWAAKQSLNDGLTVAFRSGAVMGLVVVGFALLDASAWFFLWNEVIPNSGLEEVTAIMLTYGMGASTQALFARVGGGIYTKAADV
;
A
#
# COMPACT_ATOMS: atom_id res chain seq x y z
N VAL A 1 6.41 -8.85 -14.74
CA VAL A 1 5.26 -8.04 -15.22
C VAL A 1 5.04 -6.81 -14.35
N VAL A 2 4.75 -6.95 -13.04
CA VAL A 2 4.52 -5.80 -12.13
C VAL A 2 5.65 -4.76 -12.19
N PHE A 3 6.90 -5.20 -12.08
CA PHE A 3 8.07 -4.32 -12.20
C PHE A 3 8.10 -3.53 -13.52
N VAL A 4 7.76 -4.16 -14.64
CA VAL A 4 7.73 -3.50 -15.96
C VAL A 4 6.65 -2.41 -16.00
N VAL A 5 5.48 -2.67 -15.42
CA VAL A 5 4.40 -1.67 -15.33
C VAL A 5 4.83 -0.47 -14.47
N PHE A 6 5.51 -0.71 -13.35
CA PHE A 6 6.07 0.36 -12.53
C PHE A 6 7.11 1.19 -13.29
N VAL A 7 8.03 0.54 -14.03
CA VAL A 7 9.01 1.24 -14.86
C VAL A 7 8.33 2.11 -15.92
N VAL A 8 7.32 1.58 -16.61
CA VAL A 8 6.56 2.33 -17.63
C VAL A 8 5.84 3.53 -17.00
N LEU A 9 5.18 3.35 -15.85
CA LEU A 9 4.51 4.45 -15.13
C LEU A 9 5.49 5.55 -14.71
N VAL A 10 6.66 5.19 -14.17
CA VAL A 10 7.71 6.14 -13.80
C VAL A 10 8.23 6.89 -15.02
N LEU A 11 8.49 6.20 -16.13
CA LEU A 11 8.96 6.83 -17.36
C LEU A 11 7.95 7.82 -17.94
N ILE A 12 6.66 7.49 -17.90
CA ILE A 12 5.58 8.39 -18.35
C ILE A 12 5.53 9.64 -17.47
N LEU A 13 5.55 9.48 -16.15
CA LEU A 13 5.53 10.62 -15.22
C LEU A 13 6.78 11.49 -15.34
N LEU A 14 7.95 10.87 -15.57
CA LEU A 14 9.20 11.60 -15.78
C LEU A 14 9.15 12.39 -17.10
N ALA A 15 8.62 11.80 -18.17
CA ALA A 15 8.41 12.51 -19.44
C ALA A 15 7.45 13.70 -19.29
N LEU A 16 6.34 13.54 -18.55
CA LEU A 16 5.40 14.62 -18.23
C LEU A 16 6.05 15.71 -17.38
N GLY A 17 6.95 15.31 -16.46
CA GLY A 17 7.74 16.23 -15.65
C GLY A 17 8.73 17.07 -16.47
N LEU A 18 9.41 16.45 -17.44
CA LEU A 18 10.32 17.16 -18.35
C LEU A 18 9.60 18.13 -19.29
N LEU A 19 8.34 17.85 -19.62
CA LEU A 19 7.48 18.74 -20.42
C LEU A 19 6.87 19.89 -19.62
N ASN A 20 7.21 20.07 -18.34
CA ASN A 20 6.64 21.06 -17.41
C ASN A 20 5.11 20.97 -17.26
N ILE A 21 4.50 19.82 -17.55
CA ILE A 21 3.06 19.58 -17.35
C ILE A 21 2.79 19.18 -15.89
N GLN A 22 3.77 18.57 -15.23
CA GLN A 22 3.64 18.05 -13.87
C GLN A 22 4.96 18.25 -13.09
N PRO A 23 4.95 18.34 -11.74
CA PRO A 23 6.19 18.42 -10.97
C PRO A 23 7.05 17.16 -11.13
N ILE A 24 8.36 17.32 -11.29
CA ILE A 24 9.31 16.20 -11.50
C ILE A 24 9.28 15.17 -10.36
N TRP A 25 8.95 15.63 -9.15
CA TRP A 25 8.88 14.84 -7.92
C TRP A 25 7.76 13.80 -7.92
N THR A 26 6.74 13.96 -8.78
CA THR A 26 5.63 13.01 -8.90
C THR A 26 6.07 11.63 -9.39
N ALA A 27 7.18 11.56 -10.16
CA ALA A 27 7.75 10.29 -10.60
C ALA A 27 8.26 9.42 -9.43
N LEU A 28 8.61 10.02 -8.30
CA LEU A 28 9.07 9.30 -7.10
C LEU A 28 7.91 8.78 -6.25
N GLY A 29 6.73 9.41 -6.30
CA GLY A 29 5.57 9.01 -5.51
C GLY A 29 5.08 7.59 -5.83
N VAL A 30 5.05 7.24 -7.12
CA VAL A 30 4.59 5.92 -7.59
C VAL A 30 5.39 4.75 -7.01
N PRO A 31 6.73 4.68 -7.16
CA PRO A 31 7.51 3.55 -6.65
C PRO A 31 7.49 3.48 -5.12
N ILE A 32 7.52 4.62 -4.42
CA ILE A 32 7.45 4.66 -2.96
C ILE A 32 6.11 4.09 -2.46
N ALA A 33 5.00 4.54 -3.06
CA ALA A 33 3.65 4.04 -2.76
C ALA A 33 3.50 2.55 -3.04
N GLY A 34 4.01 2.09 -4.19
CA GLY A 34 3.95 0.70 -4.59
C GLY A 34 4.70 -0.23 -3.62
N LEU A 35 5.86 0.22 -3.14
CA LEU A 35 6.64 -0.51 -2.13
C LEU A 35 5.92 -0.56 -0.79
N LEU A 36 5.41 0.57 -0.29
CA LEU A 36 4.65 0.65 0.96
C LEU A 36 3.40 -0.23 0.92
N SER A 37 2.65 -0.19 -0.20
CA SER A 37 1.48 -1.04 -0.44
C SER A 37 1.84 -2.52 -0.43
N GLY A 38 2.96 -2.89 -1.08
CA GLY A 38 3.47 -4.26 -1.06
C GLY A 38 3.86 -4.74 0.35
N LEU A 39 4.54 -3.89 1.11
CA LEU A 39 4.93 -4.17 2.50
C LEU A 39 3.70 -4.37 3.40
N CYS A 40 2.67 -3.55 3.25
CA CYS A 40 1.40 -3.72 3.98
C CYS A 40 0.78 -5.09 3.71
N GLY A 41 0.75 -5.51 2.44
CA GLY A 41 0.26 -6.84 2.05
C GLY A 41 1.06 -7.98 2.69
N TRP A 42 2.39 -7.85 2.74
CA TRP A 42 3.25 -8.85 3.36
C TRP A 42 3.06 -8.96 4.87
N PHE A 43 3.02 -7.83 5.59
CA PHE A 43 2.76 -7.82 7.03
C PHE A 43 1.38 -8.38 7.37
N GLY A 44 0.35 -8.02 6.59
CA GLY A 44 -1.00 -8.56 6.74
C GLY A 44 -1.04 -10.08 6.56
N MET A 45 -0.41 -10.58 5.50
CA MET A 45 -0.35 -12.02 5.21
C MET A 45 0.39 -12.79 6.32
N LYS A 46 1.53 -12.27 6.79
CA LYS A 46 2.31 -12.91 7.86
C LYS A 46 1.56 -12.99 9.18
N MET A 47 0.77 -11.96 9.50
CA MET A 47 -0.12 -11.98 10.67
C MET A 47 -1.26 -12.99 10.50
N ALA A 48 -1.88 -13.06 9.32
CA ALA A 48 -2.94 -14.02 9.03
C ALA A 48 -2.44 -15.47 9.17
N THR A 49 -1.30 -15.82 8.56
CA THR A 49 -0.75 -17.19 8.63
C THR A 49 -0.35 -17.61 10.04
N ASN A 50 0.17 -16.68 10.85
CA ASN A 50 0.51 -16.95 12.25
C ASN A 50 -0.73 -17.08 13.16
N ALA A 51 -1.82 -16.40 12.82
CA ALA A 51 -3.05 -16.42 13.60
C ALA A 51 -3.91 -17.67 13.33
N SER A 52 -3.92 -18.23 12.11
CA SER A 52 -4.81 -19.34 11.74
C SER A 52 -4.73 -20.55 12.69
N ALA A 53 -3.52 -20.99 13.04
CA ALA A 53 -3.34 -22.11 13.97
C ALA A 53 -3.79 -21.76 15.41
N ARG A 54 -3.58 -20.51 15.84
CA ARG A 54 -3.97 -20.02 17.18
C ARG A 54 -5.48 -19.88 17.31
N THR A 55 -6.14 -19.37 16.28
CA THR A 55 -7.60 -19.29 16.19
C THR A 55 -8.22 -20.69 16.26
N THR A 56 -7.66 -21.66 15.54
CA THR A 56 -8.14 -23.05 15.56
C THR A 56 -7.99 -23.69 16.94
N TRP A 57 -6.88 -23.41 17.64
CA TRP A 57 -6.67 -23.91 18.99
C TRP A 57 -7.61 -23.27 20.02
N ALA A 58 -7.81 -21.94 19.96
CA ALA A 58 -8.73 -21.22 20.82
C ALA A 58 -10.20 -21.64 20.62
N ALA A 59 -10.59 -21.96 19.37
CA ALA A 59 -11.92 -22.44 19.05
C ALA A 59 -12.27 -23.79 19.73
N LYS A 60 -11.28 -24.56 20.20
CA LYS A 60 -11.54 -25.77 21.00
C LYS A 60 -12.07 -25.46 22.40
N GLN A 61 -11.74 -24.30 22.96
CA GLN A 61 -12.17 -23.90 24.31
C GLN A 61 -13.51 -23.18 24.25
N SER A 62 -13.65 -22.19 23.37
CA SER A 62 -14.91 -21.52 23.11
C SER A 62 -14.92 -20.83 21.75
N LEU A 63 -16.12 -20.62 21.20
CA LEU A 63 -16.29 -19.84 19.97
C LEU A 63 -15.85 -18.38 20.16
N ASN A 64 -16.10 -17.81 21.34
CA ASN A 64 -15.76 -16.42 21.63
C ASN A 64 -14.23 -16.20 21.68
N ASP A 65 -13.48 -17.16 22.23
CA ASP A 65 -12.03 -17.09 22.28
C ASP A 65 -11.42 -17.20 20.87
N GLY A 66 -11.93 -18.12 20.05
CA GLY A 66 -11.57 -18.22 18.64
C GLY A 66 -11.82 -16.91 17.87
N LEU A 67 -13.01 -16.34 18.03
CA LEU A 67 -13.38 -15.07 17.40
C LEU A 67 -12.50 -13.92 17.88
N THR A 68 -12.18 -13.85 19.17
CA THR A 68 -11.32 -12.81 19.74
C THR A 68 -9.92 -12.84 19.14
N VAL A 69 -9.33 -14.02 18.97
CA VAL A 69 -8.02 -14.17 18.33
C VAL A 69 -8.08 -13.78 16.85
N ALA A 70 -9.11 -14.24 16.13
CA ALA A 70 -9.29 -13.89 14.72
C ALA A 70 -9.47 -12.37 14.53
N PHE A 71 -10.31 -11.73 15.35
CA PHE A 71 -10.58 -10.30 15.26
C PHE A 71 -9.35 -9.45 15.59
N ARG A 72 -8.61 -9.81 16.64
CA ARG A 72 -7.35 -9.13 16.99
C ARG A 72 -6.31 -9.26 15.87
N SER A 73 -6.22 -10.42 15.21
CA SER A 73 -5.32 -10.59 14.08
C SER A 73 -5.73 -9.76 12.86
N GLY A 74 -7.04 -9.65 12.58
CA GLY A 74 -7.57 -8.78 11.54
C GLY A 74 -7.36 -7.29 11.81
N ALA A 75 -7.46 -6.87 13.08
CA ALA A 75 -7.21 -5.49 13.48
C ALA A 75 -5.76 -5.06 13.17
N VAL A 76 -4.78 -5.95 13.32
CA VAL A 76 -3.37 -5.64 12.96
C VAL A 76 -3.24 -5.34 11.47
N MET A 77 -3.90 -6.10 10.59
CA MET A 77 -3.88 -5.82 9.15
C MET A 77 -4.46 -4.44 8.84
N GLY A 78 -5.59 -4.07 9.46
CA GLY A 78 -6.20 -2.75 9.28
C GLY A 78 -5.33 -1.60 9.78
N LEU A 79 -4.76 -1.74 10.98
CA LEU A 79 -3.89 -0.71 11.58
C LEU A 79 -2.61 -0.49 10.78
N VAL A 80 -2.01 -1.55 10.23
CA VAL A 80 -0.81 -1.44 9.38
C VAL A 80 -1.12 -0.65 8.11
N VAL A 81 -2.22 -0.97 7.42
CA VAL A 81 -2.60 -0.28 6.17
C VAL A 81 -2.88 1.20 6.42
N VAL A 82 -3.71 1.51 7.43
CA VAL A 82 -4.04 2.90 7.75
C VAL A 82 -2.81 3.65 8.28
N GLY A 83 -1.98 3.00 9.09
CA GLY A 83 -0.75 3.58 9.63
C GLY A 83 0.24 3.98 8.55
N PHE A 84 0.51 3.10 7.57
CA PHE A 84 1.40 3.44 6.46
C PHE A 84 0.83 4.51 5.53
N ALA A 85 -0.48 4.52 5.29
CA ALA A 85 -1.13 5.56 4.47
C ALA A 85 -1.04 6.95 5.13
N LEU A 86 -1.31 7.02 6.45
CA LEU A 86 -1.21 8.27 7.19
C LEU A 86 0.25 8.73 7.36
N LEU A 87 1.17 7.79 7.61
CA LEU A 87 2.59 8.09 7.73
C LEU A 87 3.13 8.67 6.43
N ASP A 88 2.77 8.11 5.29
CA ASP A 88 3.21 8.63 4.00
C ASP A 88 2.62 10.02 3.70
N ALA A 89 1.30 10.19 3.85
CA ALA A 89 0.64 11.48 3.63
C ALA A 89 1.19 12.58 4.54
N SER A 90 1.43 12.28 5.81
CA SER A 90 2.01 13.24 6.77
C SER A 90 3.49 13.52 6.49
N ALA A 91 4.27 12.52 6.08
CA ALA A 91 5.67 12.71 5.71
C ALA A 91 5.82 13.63 4.50
N TRP A 92 5.02 13.43 3.44
CA TRP A 92 5.05 14.31 2.27
C TRP A 92 4.61 15.73 2.60
N PHE A 93 3.55 15.88 3.39
CA PHE A 93 3.08 17.20 3.81
C PHE A 93 4.13 17.93 4.66
N PHE A 94 4.79 17.23 5.59
CA PHE A 94 5.85 17.79 6.43
C PHE A 94 7.09 18.18 5.63
N LEU A 95 7.55 17.32 4.71
CA LEU A 95 8.71 17.58 3.84
C LEU A 95 8.50 18.86 3.01
N TRP A 96 7.33 19.04 2.42
CA TRP A 96 7.05 20.21 1.59
C TRP A 96 6.79 21.49 2.40
N ASN A 97 6.26 21.38 3.61
CA ASN A 97 5.99 22.55 4.46
C ASN A 97 7.24 23.08 5.17
N GLU A 98 8.12 22.19 5.66
CA GLU A 98 9.27 22.58 6.49
C GLU A 98 10.61 22.59 5.74
N VAL A 99 10.81 21.71 4.75
CA VAL A 99 12.13 21.49 4.12
C VAL A 99 12.27 22.22 2.77
N ILE A 100 11.17 22.43 2.03
CA ILE A 100 11.17 23.11 0.72
C ILE A 100 10.34 24.40 0.81
N PRO A 101 10.91 25.50 1.35
CA PRO A 101 10.20 26.78 1.36
C PRO A 101 10.02 27.28 -0.09
N ASN A 102 8.77 27.56 -0.49
CA ASN A 102 8.27 28.09 -1.78
C ASN A 102 7.60 27.11 -2.76
N SER A 103 7.49 25.83 -2.44
CA SER A 103 6.67 24.93 -3.26
C SER A 103 5.19 25.03 -2.89
N GLY A 104 4.35 25.41 -3.86
CA GLY A 104 2.91 25.59 -3.65
C GLY A 104 2.17 24.30 -3.26
N LEU A 105 1.03 24.44 -2.58
CA LEU A 105 0.11 23.34 -2.23
C LEU A 105 -0.29 22.47 -3.43
N GLU A 106 -0.23 23.03 -4.64
CA GLU A 106 -0.50 22.34 -5.90
C GLU A 106 0.49 21.19 -6.16
N GLU A 107 1.77 21.34 -5.80
CA GLU A 107 2.78 20.31 -6.03
C GLU A 107 2.60 19.11 -5.09
N VAL A 108 2.32 19.37 -3.80
CA VAL A 108 2.04 18.31 -2.81
C VAL A 108 0.84 17.50 -3.26
N THR A 109 -0.22 18.18 -3.69
CA THR A 109 -1.45 17.54 -4.14
C THR A 109 -1.20 16.66 -5.37
N ALA A 110 -0.39 17.14 -6.32
CA ALA A 110 0.00 16.36 -7.49
C ALA A 110 0.82 15.10 -7.10
N ILE A 111 1.73 15.20 -6.14
CA ILE A 111 2.51 14.05 -5.63
C ILE A 111 1.58 13.05 -4.95
N MET A 112 0.66 13.49 -4.10
CA MET A 112 -0.31 12.63 -3.42
C MET A 112 -1.23 11.88 -4.40
N LEU A 113 -1.62 12.51 -5.51
CA LEU A 113 -2.38 11.84 -6.58
C LEU A 113 -1.56 10.71 -7.22
N THR A 114 -0.29 10.96 -7.54
CA THR A 114 0.60 9.93 -8.10
C THR A 114 0.96 8.83 -7.11
N TYR A 115 1.00 9.13 -5.81
CA TYR A 115 1.09 8.12 -4.76
C TYR A 115 -0.11 7.18 -4.79
N GLY A 116 -1.33 7.74 -4.83
CA GLY A 116 -2.57 6.95 -4.94
C GLY A 116 -2.57 6.03 -6.16
N MET A 117 -2.02 6.49 -7.29
CA MET A 117 -1.82 5.67 -8.49
C MET A 117 -0.86 4.50 -8.25
N GLY A 118 0.29 4.73 -7.61
CA GLY A 118 1.26 3.67 -7.31
C GLY A 118 0.72 2.61 -6.34
N ALA A 119 0.07 3.05 -5.25
CA ALA A 119 -0.56 2.15 -4.29
C ALA A 119 -1.67 1.31 -4.93
N SER A 120 -2.51 1.92 -5.77
CA SER A 120 -3.60 1.25 -6.48
C SER A 120 -3.09 0.24 -7.51
N THR A 121 -2.03 0.58 -8.24
CA THR A 121 -1.42 -0.34 -9.22
C THR A 121 -0.90 -1.59 -8.53
N GLN A 122 -0.20 -1.45 -7.39
CA GLN A 122 0.26 -2.60 -6.62
C GLN A 122 -0.92 -3.43 -6.08
N ALA A 123 -1.94 -2.77 -5.53
CA ALA A 123 -3.12 -3.44 -4.98
C ALA A 123 -3.89 -4.22 -6.07
N LEU A 124 -3.97 -3.69 -7.29
CA LEU A 124 -4.59 -4.36 -8.43
C LEU A 124 -3.89 -5.69 -8.73
N PHE A 125 -2.57 -5.69 -8.86
CA PHE A 125 -1.81 -6.92 -9.12
C PHE A 125 -1.89 -7.90 -7.96
N ALA A 126 -1.82 -7.43 -6.71
CA ALA A 126 -1.96 -8.28 -5.54
C ALA A 126 -3.34 -8.97 -5.49
N ARG A 127 -4.43 -8.23 -5.78
CA ARG A 127 -5.79 -8.76 -5.73
C ARG A 127 -6.10 -9.68 -6.91
N VAL A 128 -5.75 -9.29 -8.14
CA VAL A 128 -6.02 -10.13 -9.32
C VAL A 128 -5.11 -11.36 -9.33
N GLY A 129 -3.81 -11.19 -9.09
CA GLY A 129 -2.86 -12.31 -9.03
C GLY A 129 -3.19 -13.27 -7.89
N GLY A 130 -3.44 -12.74 -6.69
CA GLY A 130 -3.84 -13.56 -5.54
C GLY A 130 -5.22 -14.22 -5.71
N GLY A 131 -6.16 -13.55 -6.38
CA GLY A 131 -7.48 -14.09 -6.68
C GLY A 131 -7.41 -15.27 -7.64
N ILE A 132 -6.61 -15.16 -8.72
CA ILE A 132 -6.38 -16.28 -9.65
C ILE A 132 -5.71 -17.44 -8.92
N TYR A 133 -4.68 -17.18 -8.12
CA TYR A 133 -3.96 -18.22 -7.37
C TYR A 133 -4.88 -18.98 -6.42
N THR A 134 -5.65 -18.26 -5.61
CA THR A 134 -6.56 -18.88 -4.63
C THR A 134 -7.71 -19.61 -5.30
N LYS A 135 -8.29 -19.06 -6.39
CA LYS A 135 -9.39 -19.72 -7.08
C LYS A 135 -8.98 -20.90 -7.94
N ALA A 136 -7.78 -20.91 -8.50
CA ALA A 136 -7.25 -22.07 -9.19
C ALA A 136 -6.97 -23.25 -8.23
N ALA A 137 -6.76 -22.99 -6.93
CA ALA A 137 -6.56 -24.02 -5.92
C ALA A 137 -7.85 -24.48 -5.22
N ASP A 138 -8.90 -23.65 -5.28
CA ASP A 138 -10.21 -23.90 -4.66
C ASP A 138 -11.12 -24.78 -5.53
N VAL A 139 -10.91 -24.76 -6.87
CA VAL A 139 -11.59 -25.61 -7.86
C VAL A 139 -10.91 -26.97 -7.96
#